data_AF-X5S7F0-F1
#
_entry.id   AF-X5S7F0-F1
#
_cell.length_a   1.000
_cell.length_b   1.000
_cell.length_c   1.000
_cell.angle_alpha   90.00
_cell.angle_beta   90.00
_cell.angle_gamma   90.00
#
_symmetry.space_group_name_H-M   'P 1'
#
loop_
_entity.id
_entity.type
_entity.pdbx_description
1 polymer ?
#
loop_
_entity_poly.entity_id
_entity_poly.type
_entity_poly.pdbx_seq_one_letter_code
_entity_poly.pdbx_strand_id
1 'polypeptide(L)'
;MVASTITQLIALRKQLIEDIYQISGLSDIMRGESNPNETLGAQQIKTQYGSVRIRDRQNELVRIARDAARIIAEVMAENFQSKTLLEMSQMELPSDADIAKQVKPLEAQARSIEKELQGASSDPEVAAMAKQNPKAAQQIMQQAQGQIAQIAKQIEDLKKTVTIDQVMDFLHDQKIRPFSLDIETDSTIQPDENAEKQRRSEFLTALAGTLAQLGPMVQAQPETAPFAAEVLKFAMAPFRPGRSMDATIDEFAEQMKAMGSQPRPDPSAGKAEADAKANEGKMAVEKAKSDAAMAKSQSDAEIARTKAEADIARINADAAQKQREADIRIREIEANAAAAAQKHEQDMQKGQLEIEKLRLQVLGQAQKNAAPQPSAAQL
;
A
#
# COMPACT_ATOMS: atom_id res chain seq x y z
N MET A 1 22.70 23.57 45.33
CA MET A 1 21.64 24.49 44.88
C MET A 1 21.61 24.55 43.36
N VAL A 2 22.57 25.22 42.69
CA VAL A 2 22.56 25.38 41.21
C VAL A 2 22.52 24.06 40.43
N ALA A 3 23.33 23.07 40.79
CA ALA A 3 23.32 21.76 40.11
C ALA A 3 21.96 21.04 40.21
N SER A 4 21.31 21.11 41.38
CA SER A 4 19.98 20.53 41.60
C SER A 4 18.90 21.24 40.79
N THR A 5 18.97 22.57 40.66
CA THR A 5 18.07 23.36 39.81
C THR A 5 18.22 22.97 38.33
N ILE A 6 19.46 22.79 37.85
CA ILE A 6 19.71 22.35 36.47
C ILE A 6 19.11 20.96 36.23
N THR A 7 19.29 20.01 37.15
CA THR A 7 18.69 18.67 37.05
C THR A 7 17.16 18.73 37.02
N GLN A 8 16.55 19.59 37.83
CA GLN A 8 15.08 19.76 37.84
C GLN A 8 14.57 20.40 36.54
N LEU A 9 15.29 21.36 35.95
CA LEU A 9 14.91 21.95 34.66
C LEU A 9 15.03 20.95 33.50
N ILE A 10 16.03 20.05 33.54
CA ILE A 10 16.16 18.97 32.56
C ILE A 10 15.00 17.96 32.71
N ALA A 11 14.62 17.62 33.95
CA ALA A 11 13.47 16.76 34.22
C ALA A 11 12.15 17.40 33.75
N LEU A 12 11.95 18.69 34.05
CA LEU A 12 10.79 19.45 33.58
C LEU A 12 10.71 19.49 32.05
N ARG A 13 11.84 19.63 31.36
CA ARG A 13 11.88 19.59 29.88
C ARG A 13 11.43 18.23 29.35
N LYS A 14 11.84 17.12 29.97
CA LYS A 14 11.38 15.77 29.58
C LYS A 14 9.88 15.63 29.78
N GLN A 15 9.38 16.08 30.92
CA GLN A 15 7.95 16.05 31.22
C GLN A 15 7.13 16.90 30.25
N LEU A 16 7.60 18.10 29.90
CA LEU A 16 6.97 18.95 28.88
C LEU A 16 6.87 18.26 27.51
N ILE A 17 7.91 17.55 27.09
CA ILE A 17 7.91 16.79 25.84
C ILE A 17 6.88 15.65 25.91
N GLU A 18 6.80 14.96 27.05
CA GLU A 18 5.86 13.87 27.28
C GLU A 18 4.40 14.36 27.33
N ASP A 19 4.16 15.50 27.98
CA ASP A 19 2.87 16.20 28.00
C ASP A 19 2.46 16.60 26.58
N ILE A 20 3.38 17.11 25.76
CA ILE A 20 3.13 17.41 24.34
C ILE A 20 2.66 16.15 23.61
N TYR A 21 3.30 15.00 23.82
CA TYR A 21 2.91 13.75 23.17
C TYR A 21 1.54 13.24 23.61
N GLN A 22 1.21 13.38 24.90
CA GLN A 22 -0.10 13.02 25.45
C GLN A 22 -1.20 13.93 24.88
N ILE A 23 -0.95 15.25 24.82
CA ILE A 23 -1.88 16.24 24.28
C ILE A 23 -2.04 16.08 22.76
N SER A 24 -0.97 15.77 22.04
CA SER A 24 -1.03 15.51 20.59
C SER A 24 -1.57 14.14 20.25
N GLY A 25 -1.67 13.22 21.22
CA GLY A 25 -2.15 11.85 21.01
C GLY A 25 -1.24 10.97 20.16
N LEU A 26 0.07 11.25 20.15
CA LEU A 26 1.08 10.47 19.42
C LEU A 26 1.28 9.12 20.13
N SER A 27 1.05 8.00 19.45
CA SER A 27 1.27 6.67 20.04
C SER A 27 2.76 6.38 20.24
N ASP A 28 3.11 5.55 21.24
CA ASP A 28 4.50 5.18 21.58
C ASP A 28 5.25 4.56 20.38
N ILE A 29 4.53 3.83 19.53
CA ILE A 29 5.04 3.18 18.32
C ILE A 29 5.53 4.23 17.30
N MET A 30 4.81 5.34 17.11
CA MET A 30 5.24 6.42 16.22
C MET A 30 6.45 7.19 16.75
N ARG A 31 6.80 7.00 18.03
CA ARG A 31 7.98 7.55 18.70
C ARG A 31 9.16 6.57 18.72
N GLY A 32 9.00 5.35 18.20
CA GLY A 32 10.04 4.32 18.13
C GLY A 32 10.18 3.46 19.40
N GLU A 33 9.30 3.63 20.39
CA GLU A 33 9.22 2.72 21.54
C GLU A 33 8.35 1.52 21.19
N SER A 34 8.97 0.34 21.09
CA SER A 34 8.25 -0.94 20.94
C SER A 34 8.37 -1.73 22.24
N ASN A 35 7.25 -2.24 22.74
CA ASN A 35 7.25 -3.17 23.86
C ASN A 35 7.27 -4.61 23.32
N PRO A 36 8.35 -5.39 23.56
CA PRO A 36 8.49 -6.75 23.03
C PRO A 36 7.41 -7.73 23.50
N ASN A 37 6.68 -7.41 24.58
CA ASN A 37 5.63 -8.26 25.14
C ASN A 37 4.23 -7.93 24.61
N GLU A 38 4.08 -6.96 23.71
CA GLU A 38 2.79 -6.53 23.20
C GLU A 38 2.35 -7.36 21.99
N THR A 39 1.11 -7.86 21.99
CA THR A 39 0.56 -8.66 20.89
C THR A 39 0.45 -7.86 19.59
N LEU A 40 0.59 -8.52 18.44
CA LEU A 40 0.50 -7.90 17.11
C LEU A 40 -0.81 -7.12 16.90
N GLY A 41 -1.94 -7.64 17.41
CA GLY A 41 -3.24 -6.95 17.36
C GLY A 41 -3.27 -5.66 18.20
N ALA A 42 -2.66 -5.66 19.39
CA ALA A 42 -2.57 -4.46 20.22
C ALA A 42 -1.65 -3.39 19.60
N GLN A 43 -0.55 -3.79 18.94
CA GLN A 43 0.32 -2.88 18.21
C GLN A 43 -0.37 -2.26 16.97
N GLN A 44 -1.15 -3.06 16.23
CA GLN A 44 -1.96 -2.57 15.10
C GLN A 44 -2.99 -1.54 15.56
N ILE A 45 -3.70 -1.83 16.66
CA ILE A 45 -4.70 -0.92 17.25
C ILE A 45 -4.04 0.40 17.70
N LYS A 46 -2.91 0.36 18.40
CA LYS A 46 -2.17 1.57 18.82
C LYS A 46 -1.69 2.42 17.64
N THR A 47 -1.28 1.77 16.56
CA THR A 47 -0.86 2.44 15.32
C THR A 47 -2.05 3.11 14.64
N GLN A 48 -3.20 2.42 14.59
CA GLN A 48 -4.44 2.93 13.99
C GLN A 48 -5.04 4.10 14.79
N TYR A 49 -5.02 4.06 16.13
CA TYR A 49 -5.52 5.17 16.95
C TYR A 49 -4.60 6.40 16.94
N GLY A 50 -3.28 6.20 16.81
CA GLY A 50 -2.32 7.30 16.67
C GLY A 50 -2.45 8.03 15.32
N SER A 51 -2.70 7.29 14.24
CA SER A 51 -2.87 7.88 12.90
C SER A 51 -4.17 8.66 12.77
N VAL A 52 -5.29 8.19 13.35
CA VAL A 52 -6.60 8.89 13.27
C VAL A 52 -6.53 10.32 13.84
N ARG A 53 -5.87 10.52 14.99
CA ARG A 53 -5.80 11.85 15.64
C ARG A 53 -4.92 12.85 14.88
N ILE A 54 -3.87 12.36 14.23
CA ILE A 54 -2.99 13.19 13.40
C ILE A 54 -3.67 13.48 12.07
N ARG A 55 -4.46 12.53 11.55
CA ARG A 55 -5.20 12.66 10.29
C ARG A 55 -6.15 13.85 10.29
N ASP A 56 -6.86 14.11 11.37
CA ASP A 56 -7.75 15.29 11.45
C ASP A 56 -6.98 16.61 11.29
N ARG A 57 -5.80 16.72 11.92
CA ARG A 57 -4.94 17.90 11.80
C ARG A 57 -4.30 18.01 10.42
N GLN A 58 -3.89 16.87 9.84
CA GLN A 58 -3.38 16.81 8.47
C GLN A 58 -4.48 17.21 7.48
N ASN A 59 -5.69 16.69 7.63
CA ASN A 59 -6.84 17.02 6.78
C ASN A 59 -7.17 18.51 6.85
N GLU A 60 -7.11 19.13 8.04
CA GLU A 60 -7.33 20.56 8.17
C GLU A 60 -6.24 21.39 7.48
N LEU A 61 -4.98 20.95 7.56
CA LEU A 61 -3.87 21.58 6.84
C LEU A 61 -4.02 21.42 5.32
N VAL A 62 -4.41 20.23 4.86
CA VAL A 62 -4.72 19.94 3.46
C VAL A 62 -5.88 20.81 2.99
N ARG A 63 -6.94 20.96 3.79
CA ARG A 63 -8.08 21.84 3.49
C ARG A 63 -7.62 23.27 3.27
N ILE A 64 -6.83 23.83 4.20
CA ILE A 64 -6.31 25.20 4.09
C ILE A 64 -5.43 25.36 2.85
N ALA A 65 -4.50 24.44 2.61
CA ALA A 65 -3.61 24.49 1.46
C ALA A 65 -4.39 24.41 0.14
N ARG A 66 -5.37 23.50 0.06
CA ARG A 66 -6.26 23.35 -1.10
C ARG A 66 -7.10 24.60 -1.34
N ASP A 67 -7.70 25.16 -0.29
CA ASP A 67 -8.55 26.34 -0.40
C ASP A 67 -7.71 27.57 -0.83
N ALA A 68 -6.48 27.72 -0.31
CA ALA A 68 -5.54 28.74 -0.76
C ALA A 68 -5.14 28.57 -2.24
N ALA A 69 -4.81 27.34 -2.66
CA ALA A 69 -4.49 27.04 -4.05
C ALA A 69 -5.67 27.32 -5.00
N ARG A 70 -6.91 27.02 -4.57
CA ARG A 70 -8.13 27.35 -5.34
C ARG A 70 -8.30 28.86 -5.51
N ILE A 71 -8.10 29.64 -4.45
CA ILE A 71 -8.19 31.11 -4.53
C ILE A 71 -7.13 31.65 -5.49
N ILE A 72 -5.89 31.16 -5.41
CA ILE A 72 -4.82 31.57 -6.31
C ILE A 72 -5.17 31.23 -7.76
N ALA A 73 -5.63 30.01 -8.03
CA ALA A 73 -6.02 29.57 -9.36
C ALA A 73 -7.19 30.40 -9.92
N GLU A 74 -8.17 30.75 -9.08
CA GLU A 74 -9.30 31.60 -9.45
C GLU A 74 -8.84 33.00 -9.86
N VAL A 75 -7.99 33.61 -9.04
CA VAL A 75 -7.43 34.94 -9.33
C VAL A 75 -6.64 34.91 -10.63
N MET A 76 -5.86 33.84 -10.87
CA MET A 76 -5.13 33.66 -12.12
C MET A 76 -6.07 33.50 -13.31
N ALA A 77 -7.08 32.63 -13.21
CA ALA A 77 -8.03 32.43 -14.30
C ALA A 77 -8.77 33.72 -14.68
N GLU A 78 -9.21 34.52 -13.70
CA GLU A 78 -10.02 35.72 -13.97
C GLU A 78 -9.20 36.95 -14.37
N ASN A 79 -7.97 37.10 -13.87
CA ASN A 79 -7.21 38.35 -14.02
C ASN A 79 -6.00 38.23 -14.96
N PHE A 80 -5.51 37.03 -15.25
CA PHE A 80 -4.29 36.90 -16.05
C PHE A 80 -4.64 36.83 -17.54
N GLN A 81 -3.79 37.45 -18.35
CA GLN A 81 -3.89 37.37 -19.80
C GLN A 81 -3.41 36.00 -20.28
N SER A 82 -4.00 35.49 -21.37
CA SER A 82 -3.64 34.20 -21.96
C SER A 82 -2.14 34.09 -22.26
N LYS A 83 -1.52 35.18 -22.72
CA LYS A 83 -0.07 35.25 -22.97
C LYS A 83 0.74 35.02 -21.70
N THR A 84 0.38 35.64 -20.59
CA THR A 84 1.06 35.47 -19.31
C THR A 84 0.94 34.05 -18.79
N LEU A 85 -0.24 33.44 -18.93
CA LEU A 85 -0.46 32.04 -18.53
C LEU A 85 0.41 31.07 -19.35
N LEU A 86 0.50 31.28 -20.67
CA LEU A 86 1.36 30.48 -21.56
C LEU A 86 2.86 30.59 -21.20
N GLU A 87 3.32 31.82 -20.91
CA GLU A 87 4.71 32.06 -20.48
C GLU A 87 5.00 31.37 -19.14
N MET A 88 4.06 31.44 -18.19
CA MET A 88 4.20 30.77 -16.88
C MET A 88 4.17 29.24 -17.00
N SER A 89 3.34 28.70 -17.89
CA SER A 89 3.22 27.25 -18.10
C SER A 89 4.31 26.68 -19.01
N GLN A 90 5.09 27.54 -19.69
CA GLN A 90 6.07 27.16 -20.71
C GLN A 90 5.43 26.29 -21.81
N MET A 91 4.22 26.65 -22.24
CA MET A 91 3.48 25.94 -23.28
C MET A 91 3.35 26.81 -24.53
N GLU A 92 3.40 26.16 -25.69
CA GLU A 92 3.13 26.78 -26.99
C GLU A 92 1.82 26.21 -27.54
N LEU A 93 0.68 26.82 -27.16
CA LEU A 93 -0.63 26.44 -27.67
C LEU A 93 -1.05 27.37 -28.81
N PRO A 94 -1.51 26.84 -29.96
CA PRO A 94 -2.05 27.67 -31.03
C PRO A 94 -3.38 28.31 -30.61
N SER A 95 -3.71 29.46 -31.18
CA SER A 95 -5.06 30.03 -31.09
C SER A 95 -6.01 29.35 -32.08
N ASP A 96 -7.31 29.47 -31.84
CA ASP A 96 -8.36 29.06 -32.79
C ASP A 96 -8.15 29.70 -34.16
N ALA A 97 -7.70 30.97 -34.17
CA ALA A 97 -7.38 31.69 -35.39
C ALA A 97 -6.18 31.08 -36.14
N ASP A 98 -5.18 30.57 -35.43
CA ASP A 98 -4.00 29.94 -36.04
C ASP A 98 -4.33 28.55 -36.60
N ILE A 99 -5.14 27.76 -35.88
CA ILE A 99 -5.67 26.50 -36.43
C ILE A 99 -6.54 26.79 -37.67
N ALA A 100 -7.43 27.79 -37.61
CA ALA A 100 -8.26 28.16 -38.75
C ALA A 100 -7.44 28.61 -39.97
N LYS A 101 -6.32 29.33 -39.77
CA LYS A 101 -5.39 29.71 -40.85
C LYS A 101 -4.71 28.49 -41.49
N GLN A 102 -4.43 27.45 -40.73
CA GLN A 102 -3.83 26.21 -41.24
C GLN A 102 -4.87 25.32 -41.94
N VAL A 103 -6.09 25.26 -41.42
CA VAL A 103 -7.18 24.43 -41.94
C VAL A 103 -7.77 24.99 -43.24
N LYS A 104 -7.99 26.31 -43.34
CA LYS A 104 -8.60 26.94 -44.53
C LYS A 104 -7.91 26.59 -45.88
N PRO A 105 -6.58 26.68 -46.03
CA PRO A 105 -5.92 26.30 -47.28
C PRO A 105 -6.03 24.80 -47.57
N LEU A 106 -5.98 23.95 -46.54
CA LEU A 106 -6.15 22.50 -46.68
C LEU A 106 -7.58 22.15 -47.13
N GLU A 107 -8.59 22.79 -46.55
CA GLU A 107 -10.00 22.64 -46.97
C GLU A 107 -10.21 23.15 -48.40
N ALA A 108 -9.58 24.26 -48.79
CA ALA A 108 -9.62 24.77 -50.16
C ALA A 108 -8.96 23.80 -51.16
N GLN A 109 -7.84 23.19 -50.77
CA GLN A 109 -7.13 22.19 -51.57
C GLN A 109 -7.95 20.90 -51.71
N ALA A 110 -8.58 20.42 -50.65
CA ALA A 110 -9.49 19.28 -50.71
C ALA A 110 -10.66 19.54 -51.66
N ARG A 111 -11.29 20.72 -51.57
CA ARG A 111 -12.39 21.13 -52.46
C ARG A 111 -11.97 21.29 -53.91
N SER A 112 -10.76 21.78 -54.20
CA SER A 112 -10.29 21.89 -55.58
C SER A 112 -10.09 20.51 -56.20
N ILE A 113 -9.49 19.57 -55.45
CA ILE A 113 -9.29 18.19 -55.92
C ILE A 113 -10.63 17.50 -56.13
N GLU A 114 -11.60 17.64 -55.22
CA GLU A 114 -12.95 17.11 -55.42
C GLU A 114 -13.64 17.69 -56.66
N LYS A 115 -13.53 19.00 -56.89
CA LYS A 115 -14.14 19.66 -58.04
C LYS A 115 -13.51 19.24 -59.36
N GLU A 116 -12.19 19.03 -59.37
CA GLU A 116 -11.44 18.50 -60.52
C GLU A 116 -11.83 17.04 -60.80
N LEU A 117 -12.06 16.23 -59.76
CA LEU A 117 -12.50 14.84 -59.86
C LEU A 117 -13.94 14.71 -60.40
N GLN A 118 -14.83 15.59 -59.94
CA GLN A 118 -16.20 15.68 -60.43
C GLN A 118 -16.23 16.20 -61.88
N GLY A 119 -15.46 17.26 -62.18
CA GLY A 119 -15.31 17.82 -63.52
C GLY A 119 -14.79 16.80 -64.53
N ALA A 120 -13.73 16.07 -64.18
CA ALA A 120 -13.16 15.01 -65.02
C ALA A 120 -14.11 13.82 -65.20
N SER A 121 -14.99 13.53 -64.23
CA SER A 121 -16.02 12.49 -64.39
C SER A 121 -17.16 12.91 -65.32
N SER A 122 -17.39 14.22 -65.47
CA SER A 122 -18.44 14.79 -66.34
C SER A 122 -17.96 15.21 -67.73
N ASP A 123 -16.65 15.20 -68.01
CA ASP A 123 -16.09 15.62 -69.30
C ASP A 123 -16.19 14.51 -70.36
N PRO A 124 -16.81 14.75 -71.54
CA PRO A 124 -17.03 13.73 -72.58
C PRO A 124 -15.74 13.10 -73.14
N GLU A 125 -14.60 13.80 -73.10
CA GLU A 125 -13.29 13.30 -73.54
C GLU A 125 -12.65 12.31 -72.55
N VAL A 126 -12.85 12.50 -71.25
CA VAL A 126 -12.34 11.58 -70.21
C VAL A 126 -13.16 10.28 -70.19
N ALA A 127 -14.46 10.36 -70.47
CA ALA A 127 -15.30 9.19 -70.72
C ALA A 127 -14.87 8.41 -71.98
N ALA A 128 -14.32 9.10 -73.00
CA ALA A 128 -13.76 8.48 -74.19
C ALA A 128 -12.37 7.83 -73.94
N MET A 129 -11.51 8.45 -73.13
CA MET A 129 -10.22 7.88 -72.72
C MET A 129 -10.37 6.70 -71.76
N ALA A 130 -11.37 6.72 -70.85
CA ALA A 130 -11.73 5.60 -69.99
C ALA A 130 -12.24 4.37 -70.78
N LYS A 131 -12.81 4.58 -71.97
CA LYS A 131 -13.18 3.50 -72.89
C LYS A 131 -11.98 2.85 -73.60
N GLN A 132 -10.86 3.57 -73.80
CA GLN A 132 -9.64 3.01 -74.42
C GLN A 132 -8.64 2.46 -73.39
N ASN A 133 -8.55 3.04 -72.19
CA ASN A 133 -7.59 2.63 -71.16
C ASN A 133 -8.21 2.70 -69.74
N PRO A 134 -9.07 1.74 -69.36
CA PRO A 134 -9.79 1.76 -68.08
C PRO A 134 -8.89 1.74 -66.83
N LYS A 135 -7.68 1.17 -66.91
CA LYS A 135 -6.73 1.12 -65.78
C LYS A 135 -6.13 2.50 -65.44
N ALA A 136 -5.88 3.35 -66.43
CA ALA A 136 -5.26 4.66 -66.19
C ALA A 136 -6.25 5.64 -65.52
N ALA A 137 -7.52 5.61 -65.94
CA ALA A 137 -8.58 6.40 -65.33
C ALA A 137 -8.86 6.00 -63.87
N GLN A 138 -8.86 4.69 -63.57
CA GLN A 138 -8.97 4.20 -62.19
C GLN A 138 -7.79 4.64 -61.31
N GLN A 139 -6.56 4.64 -61.83
CA GLN A 139 -5.38 5.00 -61.06
C GLN A 139 -5.35 6.48 -60.68
N ILE A 140 -5.75 7.38 -61.59
CA ILE A 140 -5.84 8.83 -61.32
C ILE A 140 -6.92 9.11 -60.27
N MET A 141 -8.08 8.46 -60.39
CA MET A 141 -9.17 8.61 -59.42
C MET A 141 -8.76 8.10 -58.03
N GLN A 142 -8.09 6.95 -57.97
CA GLN A 142 -7.66 6.35 -56.70
C GLN A 142 -6.53 7.15 -56.01
N GLN A 143 -5.62 7.75 -56.79
CA GLN A 143 -4.57 8.62 -56.28
C GLN A 143 -5.14 9.93 -55.69
N ALA A 144 -6.09 10.55 -56.40
CA ALA A 144 -6.74 11.77 -55.93
C ALA A 144 -7.63 11.50 -54.70
N GLN A 145 -8.33 10.36 -54.66
CA GLN A 145 -9.10 9.94 -53.48
C GLN A 145 -8.21 9.69 -52.26
N GLY A 146 -7.00 9.12 -52.47
CA GLY A 146 -6.00 8.96 -51.42
C GLY A 146 -5.45 10.28 -50.88
N GLN A 147 -5.23 11.28 -51.74
CA GLN A 147 -4.85 12.64 -51.31
C GLN A 147 -5.94 13.33 -50.51
N ILE A 148 -7.21 13.25 -50.93
CA ILE A 148 -8.34 13.81 -50.18
C ILE A 148 -8.43 13.16 -48.79
N ALA A 149 -8.28 11.84 -48.70
CA ALA A 149 -8.29 11.14 -47.42
C ALA A 149 -7.14 11.57 -46.49
N GLN A 150 -5.95 11.81 -47.03
CA GLN A 150 -4.80 12.31 -46.26
C GLN A 150 -5.03 13.75 -45.76
N ILE A 151 -5.52 14.64 -46.61
CA ILE A 151 -5.83 16.02 -46.25
C ILE A 151 -6.96 16.06 -45.21
N ALA A 152 -8.01 15.25 -45.38
CA ALA A 152 -9.09 15.14 -44.42
C ALA A 152 -8.58 14.70 -43.04
N LYS A 153 -7.68 13.72 -42.99
CA LYS A 153 -7.05 13.27 -41.74
C LYS A 153 -6.22 14.38 -41.10
N GLN A 154 -5.42 15.12 -41.88
CA GLN A 154 -4.65 16.26 -41.37
C GLN A 154 -5.55 17.37 -40.78
N ILE A 155 -6.67 17.67 -41.43
CA ILE A 155 -7.65 18.63 -40.93
C ILE A 155 -8.27 18.14 -39.61
N GLU A 156 -8.59 16.85 -39.50
CA GLU A 156 -9.14 16.26 -38.28
C GLU A 156 -8.13 16.33 -37.12
N ASP A 157 -6.87 15.98 -37.37
CA ASP A 157 -5.80 16.03 -36.37
C ASP A 157 -5.54 17.48 -35.89
N LEU A 158 -5.57 18.45 -36.81
CA LEU A 158 -5.49 19.87 -36.46
C LEU A 158 -6.69 20.33 -35.63
N LYS A 159 -7.92 19.93 -35.99
CA LYS A 159 -9.13 20.30 -35.22
C LYS A 159 -9.20 19.67 -33.83
N LYS A 160 -8.51 18.54 -33.60
CA LYS A 160 -8.37 17.90 -32.28
C LYS A 160 -7.33 18.56 -31.39
N THR A 161 -6.46 19.40 -31.96
CA THR A 161 -5.42 20.07 -31.18
C THR A 161 -6.06 21.08 -30.24
N VAL A 162 -5.73 20.99 -28.95
CA VAL A 162 -6.26 21.89 -27.91
C VAL A 162 -5.70 23.29 -28.13
N THR A 163 -6.58 24.29 -28.19
CA THR A 163 -6.20 25.68 -28.38
C THR A 163 -6.16 26.45 -27.07
N ILE A 164 -5.41 27.56 -27.04
CA ILE A 164 -5.39 28.44 -25.88
C ILE A 164 -6.78 29.02 -25.59
N ASP A 165 -7.58 29.31 -26.62
CA ASP A 165 -8.92 29.86 -26.48
C ASP A 165 -9.85 28.87 -25.75
N GLN A 166 -9.80 27.59 -26.14
CA GLN A 166 -10.53 26.51 -25.44
C GLN A 166 -10.08 26.36 -23.98
N VAL A 167 -8.78 26.51 -23.70
CA VAL A 167 -8.27 26.46 -22.32
C VAL A 167 -8.78 27.64 -21.51
N MET A 168 -8.78 28.85 -22.07
CA MET A 168 -9.28 30.05 -21.39
C MET A 168 -10.78 29.95 -21.11
N ASP A 169 -11.56 29.52 -22.12
CA ASP A 169 -13.00 29.28 -21.96
C ASP A 169 -13.27 28.23 -20.87
N PHE A 170 -12.48 27.16 -20.82
CA PHE A 170 -12.57 26.14 -19.77
C PHE A 170 -12.23 26.70 -18.39
N LEU A 171 -11.18 27.51 -18.27
CA LEU A 171 -10.80 28.16 -17.00
C LEU A 171 -11.87 29.14 -16.52
N HIS A 172 -12.62 29.76 -17.43
CA HIS A 172 -13.74 30.65 -17.13
C HIS A 172 -15.08 29.92 -16.95
N ASP A 173 -15.19 28.66 -17.35
CA ASP A 173 -16.41 27.88 -17.19
C ASP A 173 -16.69 27.55 -15.71
N GLN A 174 -17.65 28.28 -15.14
CA GLN A 174 -18.07 28.11 -13.75
C GLN A 174 -18.81 26.78 -13.49
N LYS A 175 -19.23 26.03 -14.53
CA LYS A 175 -19.97 24.78 -14.36
C LYS A 175 -19.13 23.63 -13.79
N ILE A 176 -17.80 23.72 -13.89
CA ILE A 176 -16.86 22.67 -13.45
C ILE A 176 -16.25 22.97 -12.07
N ARG A 177 -16.30 24.23 -11.62
CA ARG A 177 -15.83 24.67 -10.29
C ARG A 177 -16.50 23.99 -9.07
N PRO A 178 -17.76 23.50 -9.10
CA PRO A 178 -18.33 22.77 -7.97
C PRO A 178 -17.79 21.34 -7.78
N PHE A 179 -16.99 20.78 -8.69
CA PHE A 179 -16.41 19.45 -8.51
C PHE A 179 -15.15 19.50 -7.64
N SER A 180 -15.20 18.88 -6.46
CA SER A 180 -14.05 18.83 -5.55
C SER A 180 -13.08 17.73 -5.94
N LEU A 181 -11.96 18.12 -6.55
CA LEU A 181 -10.77 17.28 -6.65
C LEU A 181 -10.12 17.17 -5.26
N ASP A 182 -10.10 15.96 -4.70
CA ASP A 182 -9.39 15.65 -3.45
C ASP A 182 -7.96 15.20 -3.76
N ILE A 183 -6.99 15.70 -2.99
CA ILE A 183 -5.58 15.37 -3.11
C ILE A 183 -5.20 14.71 -1.79
N GLU A 184 -5.10 13.38 -1.82
CA GLU A 184 -4.63 12.61 -0.68
C GLU A 184 -3.10 12.70 -0.61
N THR A 185 -2.56 13.00 0.58
CA THR A 185 -1.13 12.81 0.86
C THR A 185 -0.86 11.33 1.05
N ASP A 186 -0.10 10.75 0.13
CA ASP A 186 0.44 9.41 0.27
C ASP A 186 1.44 9.42 1.45
N SER A 187 1.07 8.76 2.55
CA SER A 187 1.88 8.76 3.76
C SER A 187 2.91 7.64 3.68
N THR A 188 4.19 7.97 3.60
CA THR A 188 5.33 7.03 3.63
C THR A 188 5.60 6.44 5.01
N ILE A 189 4.54 6.16 5.77
CA ILE A 189 4.61 5.48 7.06
C ILE A 189 4.42 3.99 6.79
N GLN A 190 5.39 3.14 7.15
CA GLN A 190 5.35 1.67 6.94
C GLN A 190 4.02 0.97 7.32
N PRO A 191 3.34 1.37 8.41
CA PRO A 191 1.97 0.93 8.69
C PRO A 191 0.96 1.13 7.56
N ASP A 192 1.03 2.25 6.84
CA ASP A 192 0.16 2.55 5.70
C ASP A 192 0.57 1.73 4.48
N GLU A 193 1.86 1.47 4.25
CA GLU A 193 2.31 0.58 3.16
C GLU A 193 1.77 -0.85 3.31
N ASN A 194 1.77 -1.41 4.52
CA ASN A 194 1.21 -2.75 4.76
C ASN A 194 -0.32 -2.74 4.65
N ALA A 195 -0.99 -1.70 5.18
CA ALA A 195 -2.43 -1.55 5.02
C ALA A 195 -2.81 -1.36 3.54
N GLU A 196 -2.00 -0.67 2.76
CA GLU A 196 -2.19 -0.46 1.33
C GLU A 196 -1.95 -1.75 0.54
N LYS A 197 -0.87 -2.49 0.83
CA LYS A 197 -0.64 -3.83 0.26
C LYS A 197 -1.81 -4.75 0.56
N GLN A 198 -2.36 -4.70 1.77
CA GLN A 198 -3.53 -5.49 2.14
C GLN A 198 -4.78 -5.04 1.38
N ARG A 199 -5.10 -3.74 1.33
CA ARG A 199 -6.22 -3.20 0.54
C ARG A 199 -6.11 -3.56 -0.95
N ARG A 200 -4.92 -3.45 -1.53
CA ARG A 200 -4.64 -3.84 -2.92
C ARG A 200 -4.80 -5.36 -3.11
N SER A 201 -4.32 -6.17 -2.17
CA SER A 201 -4.47 -7.62 -2.22
C SER A 201 -5.93 -8.05 -2.11
N GLU A 202 -6.72 -7.39 -1.25
CA GLU A 202 -8.16 -7.62 -1.09
C GLU A 202 -8.92 -7.24 -2.35
N PHE A 203 -8.62 -6.06 -2.93
CA PHE A 203 -9.18 -5.62 -4.21
C PHE A 203 -8.89 -6.63 -5.33
N LEU A 204 -7.64 -7.04 -5.50
CA LEU A 204 -7.26 -8.00 -6.54
C LEU A 204 -7.92 -9.37 -6.35
N THR A 205 -8.08 -9.81 -5.10
CA THR A 205 -8.77 -11.07 -4.78
C THR A 205 -10.26 -10.98 -5.09
N ALA A 206 -10.91 -9.86 -4.72
CA ALA A 206 -12.31 -9.62 -5.01
C ALA A 206 -12.57 -9.50 -6.52
N LEU A 207 -11.71 -8.77 -7.24
CA LEU A 207 -11.78 -8.63 -8.69
C LEU A 207 -11.61 -9.99 -9.39
N ALA A 208 -10.58 -10.76 -9.00
CA ALA A 208 -10.34 -12.09 -9.57
C ALA A 208 -11.51 -13.06 -9.30
N GLY A 209 -12.07 -13.04 -8.09
CA GLY A 209 -13.23 -13.86 -7.74
C GLY A 209 -14.47 -13.48 -8.55
N THR A 210 -14.72 -12.19 -8.71
CA THR A 210 -15.85 -11.66 -9.49
C THR A 210 -15.72 -12.03 -10.97
N LEU A 211 -14.54 -11.84 -11.57
CA LEU A 211 -14.28 -12.20 -12.97
C LEU A 211 -14.37 -13.72 -13.21
N ALA A 212 -13.87 -14.53 -12.28
CA ALA A 212 -13.95 -15.98 -12.38
C ALA A 212 -15.40 -16.50 -12.35
N GLN A 213 -16.29 -15.84 -11.61
CA GLN A 213 -17.70 -16.20 -11.53
C GLN A 213 -18.50 -15.68 -12.74
N LEU A 214 -18.19 -14.49 -13.24
CA LEU A 214 -18.92 -13.88 -14.35
C LEU A 214 -18.49 -14.39 -15.73
N GLY A 215 -17.23 -14.84 -15.89
CA GLY A 215 -16.69 -15.30 -17.17
C GLY A 215 -17.52 -16.39 -17.87
N PRO A 216 -17.85 -17.51 -17.21
CA PRO A 216 -18.65 -18.58 -17.80
C PRO A 216 -20.08 -18.14 -18.19
N MET A 217 -20.65 -17.20 -17.43
CA MET A 217 -22.01 -16.69 -17.67
C MET A 217 -22.07 -15.92 -18.99
N VAL A 218 -21.11 -15.02 -19.22
CA VAL A 218 -21.00 -14.24 -20.46
C VAL A 218 -20.63 -15.14 -21.65
N GLN A 219 -19.79 -16.15 -21.45
CA GLN A 219 -19.45 -17.12 -22.51
C GLN A 219 -20.64 -18.00 -22.92
N ALA A 220 -21.44 -18.46 -21.96
CA ALA A 220 -22.61 -19.29 -22.24
C ALA A 220 -23.76 -18.48 -22.85
N GLN A 221 -23.98 -17.27 -22.34
CA GLN A 221 -25.03 -16.37 -22.78
C GLN A 221 -24.49 -14.94 -22.92
N PRO A 222 -24.03 -14.55 -24.12
CA PRO A 222 -23.51 -13.19 -24.37
C PRO A 222 -24.50 -12.07 -24.05
N GLU A 223 -25.81 -12.37 -24.10
CA GLU A 223 -26.90 -11.50 -23.65
C GLU A 223 -26.78 -11.05 -22.18
N THR A 224 -26.11 -11.83 -21.32
CA THR A 224 -25.93 -11.49 -19.91
C THR A 224 -24.79 -10.51 -19.66
N ALA A 225 -24.04 -10.13 -20.70
CA ALA A 225 -22.89 -9.23 -20.57
C ALA A 225 -23.21 -7.86 -19.95
N PRO A 226 -24.35 -7.20 -20.26
CA PRO A 226 -24.71 -5.95 -19.59
C PRO A 226 -24.96 -6.10 -18.09
N PHE A 227 -25.57 -7.21 -17.67
CA PHE A 227 -25.78 -7.52 -16.26
C PHE A 227 -24.45 -7.83 -15.56
N ALA A 228 -23.57 -8.62 -16.19
CA ALA A 228 -22.24 -8.92 -15.66
C ALA A 228 -21.38 -7.65 -15.48
N ALA A 229 -21.50 -6.70 -16.42
CA ALA A 229 -20.83 -5.41 -16.34
C ALA A 229 -21.30 -4.58 -15.14
N GLU A 230 -22.61 -4.55 -14.85
CA GLU A 230 -23.13 -3.85 -13.67
C GLU A 230 -22.72 -4.53 -12.34
N VAL A 231 -22.75 -5.86 -12.29
CA VAL A 231 -22.30 -6.62 -11.12
C VAL A 231 -20.81 -6.38 -10.83
N LEU A 232 -19.97 -6.31 -11.88
CA LEU A 232 -18.56 -5.98 -11.75
C LEU A 232 -18.36 -4.57 -11.16
N LYS A 233 -19.05 -3.56 -11.69
CA LYS A 233 -18.97 -2.18 -11.17
C LYS A 233 -19.45 -2.09 -9.73
N PHE A 234 -20.56 -2.75 -9.41
CA PHE A 234 -21.10 -2.79 -8.05
C PHE A 234 -20.13 -3.45 -7.06
N ALA A 235 -19.52 -4.57 -7.44
CA ALA A 235 -18.58 -5.31 -6.59
C ALA A 235 -17.31 -4.49 -6.30
N MET A 236 -16.84 -3.68 -7.25
CA MET A 236 -15.60 -2.91 -7.13
C MET A 236 -15.77 -1.54 -6.46
N ALA A 237 -16.99 -0.99 -6.44
CA ALA A 237 -17.26 0.35 -5.90
C ALA A 237 -16.73 0.62 -4.46
N PRO A 238 -16.74 -0.34 -3.51
CA PRO A 238 -16.23 -0.10 -2.16
C PRO A 238 -14.72 0.07 -2.06
N PHE A 239 -13.95 -0.43 -3.04
CA PHE A 239 -12.49 -0.57 -2.93
C PHE A 239 -11.70 0.69 -3.34
N ARG A 240 -12.31 1.63 -4.06
CA ARG A 240 -11.72 2.91 -4.50
C ARG A 240 -10.26 2.77 -5.02
N PRO A 241 -10.01 1.97 -6.07
CA PRO A 241 -8.66 1.65 -6.54
C PRO A 241 -7.92 2.82 -7.22
N GLY A 242 -8.54 4.00 -7.32
CA GLY A 242 -7.99 5.20 -7.94
C GLY A 242 -8.51 5.43 -9.36
N ARG A 243 -8.46 6.69 -9.82
CA ARG A 243 -9.14 7.13 -11.05
C ARG A 243 -8.74 6.37 -12.31
N SER A 244 -7.47 6.03 -12.45
CA SER A 244 -6.99 5.28 -13.63
C SER A 244 -7.55 3.86 -13.65
N MET A 245 -7.66 3.21 -12.48
CA MET A 245 -8.22 1.86 -12.38
C MET A 245 -9.75 1.89 -12.50
N ASP A 246 -10.42 2.89 -11.91
CA ASP A 246 -11.86 3.10 -12.09
C ASP A 246 -12.22 3.30 -13.57
N ALA A 247 -11.48 4.16 -14.28
CA ALA A 247 -11.66 4.35 -15.73
C ALA A 247 -11.44 3.04 -16.51
N THR A 248 -10.43 2.25 -16.12
CA THR A 248 -10.14 0.96 -16.77
C THR A 248 -11.27 -0.06 -16.53
N ILE A 249 -11.82 -0.12 -15.32
CA ILE A 249 -12.97 -0.98 -14.97
C ILE A 249 -14.21 -0.55 -15.76
N ASP A 250 -14.43 0.76 -15.90
CA ASP A 250 -15.53 1.30 -16.69
C ASP A 250 -15.39 0.96 -18.18
N GLU A 251 -14.20 1.14 -18.76
CA GLU A 251 -13.90 0.75 -20.14
C GLU A 251 -14.08 -0.75 -20.36
N PHE A 252 -13.59 -1.58 -19.44
CA PHE A 252 -13.75 -3.03 -19.52
C PHE A 252 -15.22 -3.46 -19.45
N ALA A 253 -16.00 -2.84 -18.56
CA ALA A 253 -17.42 -3.09 -18.44
C ALA A 253 -18.21 -2.67 -19.71
N GLU A 254 -17.83 -1.57 -20.35
CA GLU A 254 -18.42 -1.14 -21.62
C GLU A 254 -18.01 -2.05 -22.79
N GLN A 255 -16.76 -2.53 -22.83
CA GLN A 255 -16.33 -3.53 -23.82
C GLN A 255 -17.09 -4.85 -23.68
N MET A 256 -17.35 -5.31 -22.44
CA MET A 256 -18.19 -6.48 -22.19
C MET A 256 -19.60 -6.30 -22.76
N LYS A 257 -20.23 -5.14 -22.53
CA LYS A 257 -21.55 -4.80 -23.13
C LYS A 257 -21.51 -4.81 -24.65
N ALA A 258 -20.47 -4.24 -25.25
CA ALA A 258 -20.30 -4.18 -26.71
C ALA A 258 -20.13 -5.59 -27.32
N MET A 259 -19.39 -6.48 -26.67
CA MET A 259 -19.23 -7.87 -27.11
C MET A 259 -20.53 -8.68 -27.01
N GLY A 260 -21.36 -8.45 -25.99
CA GLY A 260 -22.67 -9.09 -25.84
C GLY A 260 -23.73 -8.63 -26.85
N SER A 261 -23.50 -7.49 -27.50
CA SER A 261 -24.45 -6.84 -28.43
C SER A 261 -24.29 -7.30 -29.88
N GLN A 262 -23.28 -8.10 -30.21
CA GLN A 262 -23.11 -8.64 -31.57
C GLN A 262 -24.00 -9.87 -31.82
N PRO A 263 -24.78 -9.92 -32.92
CA PRO A 263 -25.59 -11.09 -33.24
C PRO A 263 -24.70 -12.29 -33.58
N ARG A 264 -25.03 -13.45 -32.99
CA ARG A 264 -24.31 -14.74 -33.13
C ARG A 264 -24.05 -15.10 -34.61
N PRO A 265 -22.81 -15.46 -34.99
CA PRO A 265 -22.56 -16.28 -36.17
C PRO A 265 -23.03 -17.73 -35.94
N ASP A 266 -23.51 -18.36 -37.01
CA ASP A 266 -24.23 -19.64 -37.04
C ASP A 266 -23.47 -20.83 -36.37
N PRO A 267 -24.12 -21.62 -35.49
CA PRO A 267 -23.48 -22.56 -34.56
C PRO A 267 -22.80 -23.87 -35.03
N SER A 268 -22.48 -24.12 -36.30
CA SER A 268 -22.09 -25.50 -36.70
C SER A 268 -20.63 -25.79 -37.09
N ALA A 269 -19.72 -24.81 -37.18
CA ALA A 269 -18.33 -25.10 -37.57
C ALA A 269 -17.25 -24.62 -36.58
N GLY A 270 -17.56 -23.68 -35.67
CA GLY A 270 -16.56 -23.11 -34.75
C GLY A 270 -16.46 -23.77 -33.37
N LYS A 271 -17.50 -24.49 -32.92
CA LYS A 271 -17.53 -25.06 -31.56
C LYS A 271 -16.47 -26.12 -31.32
N ALA A 272 -16.19 -26.98 -32.29
CA ALA A 272 -15.19 -28.04 -32.13
C ALA A 272 -13.75 -27.48 -32.03
N GLU A 273 -13.42 -26.42 -32.77
CA GLU A 273 -12.07 -25.85 -32.75
C GLU A 273 -11.87 -24.89 -31.56
N ALA A 274 -12.93 -24.18 -31.15
CA ALA A 274 -12.93 -23.34 -29.95
C ALA A 274 -12.92 -24.19 -28.67
N ASP A 275 -13.68 -25.29 -28.60
CA ASP A 275 -13.65 -26.21 -27.47
C ASP A 275 -12.32 -26.96 -27.37
N ALA A 276 -11.68 -27.30 -28.50
CA ALA A 276 -10.36 -27.92 -28.52
C ALA A 276 -9.26 -26.95 -28.03
N LYS A 277 -9.23 -25.71 -28.52
CA LYS A 277 -8.27 -24.68 -28.07
C LYS A 277 -8.54 -24.21 -26.65
N ALA A 278 -9.80 -24.15 -26.22
CA ALA A 278 -10.17 -23.84 -24.84
C ALA A 278 -9.82 -24.99 -23.88
N ASN A 279 -9.93 -26.25 -24.30
CA ASN A 279 -9.45 -27.38 -23.50
C ASN A 279 -7.93 -27.46 -23.45
N GLU A 280 -7.20 -27.20 -24.53
CA GLU A 280 -5.73 -27.11 -24.49
C GLU A 280 -5.25 -25.96 -23.59
N GLY A 281 -5.89 -24.80 -23.67
CA GLY A 281 -5.61 -23.67 -22.79
C GLY A 281 -5.94 -23.96 -21.32
N LYS A 282 -7.09 -24.60 -21.04
CA LYS A 282 -7.45 -25.04 -19.69
C LYS A 282 -6.47 -26.08 -19.15
N MET A 283 -6.05 -27.05 -19.96
CA MET A 283 -5.10 -28.09 -19.54
C MET A 283 -3.70 -27.51 -19.31
N ALA A 284 -3.27 -26.52 -20.10
CA ALA A 284 -2.01 -25.81 -19.88
C ALA A 284 -2.06 -24.92 -18.62
N VAL A 285 -3.16 -24.22 -18.38
CA VAL A 285 -3.35 -23.40 -17.17
C VAL A 285 -3.55 -24.26 -15.93
N GLU A 286 -4.21 -25.40 -16.03
CA GLU A 286 -4.41 -26.35 -14.94
C GLU A 286 -3.11 -27.11 -14.63
N LYS A 287 -2.30 -27.46 -15.63
CA LYS A 287 -0.95 -27.97 -15.43
C LYS A 287 -0.03 -26.93 -14.80
N ALA A 288 -0.06 -25.67 -15.25
CA ALA A 288 0.69 -24.58 -14.63
C ALA A 288 0.20 -24.27 -13.20
N LYS A 289 -1.11 -24.35 -12.94
CA LYS A 289 -1.67 -24.25 -11.57
C LYS A 289 -1.28 -25.43 -10.70
N SER A 290 -1.24 -26.65 -11.24
CA SER A 290 -0.83 -27.85 -10.53
C SER A 290 0.66 -27.82 -10.20
N ASP A 291 1.50 -27.39 -11.14
CA ASP A 291 2.94 -27.23 -10.94
C ASP A 291 3.25 -26.09 -9.94
N ALA A 292 2.52 -24.97 -10.02
CA ALA A 292 2.63 -23.88 -9.05
C ALA A 292 2.06 -24.27 -7.67
N ALA A 293 1.00 -25.05 -7.61
CA ALA A 293 0.42 -25.57 -6.37
C ALA A 293 1.33 -26.63 -5.73
N MET A 294 1.99 -27.49 -6.51
CA MET A 294 3.00 -28.41 -6.01
C MET A 294 4.25 -27.67 -5.53
N ALA A 295 4.73 -26.67 -6.27
CA ALA A 295 5.86 -25.86 -5.83
C ALA A 295 5.55 -25.09 -4.54
N LYS A 296 4.35 -24.50 -4.44
CA LYS A 296 3.90 -23.81 -3.23
C LYS A 296 3.67 -24.78 -2.07
N SER A 297 3.06 -25.94 -2.32
CA SER A 297 2.85 -26.97 -1.30
C SER A 297 4.15 -27.61 -0.82
N GLN A 298 5.16 -27.76 -1.69
CA GLN A 298 6.49 -28.23 -1.30
C GLN A 298 7.22 -27.18 -0.47
N SER A 299 7.14 -25.90 -0.87
CA SER A 299 7.72 -24.80 -0.10
C SER A 299 7.05 -24.63 1.26
N ASP A 300 5.71 -24.70 1.32
CA ASP A 300 4.96 -24.62 2.57
C ASP A 300 5.25 -25.83 3.47
N ALA A 301 5.40 -27.03 2.90
CA ALA A 301 5.80 -28.22 3.65
C ALA A 301 7.24 -28.12 4.18
N GLU A 302 8.16 -27.55 3.41
CA GLU A 302 9.55 -27.34 3.81
C GLU A 302 9.68 -26.25 4.89
N ILE A 303 8.93 -25.16 4.77
CA ILE A 303 8.82 -24.10 5.79
C ILE A 303 8.19 -24.65 7.07
N ALA A 304 7.12 -25.46 6.96
CA ALA A 304 6.51 -26.10 8.12
C ALA A 304 7.48 -27.07 8.81
N ARG A 305 8.28 -27.80 8.03
CA ARG A 305 9.27 -28.75 8.55
C ARG A 305 10.44 -28.06 9.23
N THR A 306 10.98 -26.99 8.63
CA THR A 306 12.03 -26.16 9.26
C THR A 306 11.52 -25.43 10.50
N LYS A 307 10.28 -24.96 10.50
CA LYS A 307 9.67 -24.34 11.69
C LYS A 307 9.47 -25.36 12.81
N ALA A 308 9.01 -26.57 12.49
CA ALA A 308 8.89 -27.66 13.47
C ALA A 308 10.25 -28.07 14.03
N GLU A 309 11.30 -28.15 13.20
CA GLU A 309 12.67 -28.40 13.66
C GLU A 309 13.20 -27.28 14.56
N ALA A 310 12.93 -26.01 14.22
CA ALA A 310 13.29 -24.86 15.05
C ALA A 310 12.55 -24.85 16.39
N ASP A 311 11.26 -25.18 16.40
CA ASP A 311 10.47 -25.28 17.63
C ASP A 311 10.94 -26.43 18.51
N ILE A 312 11.27 -27.60 17.93
CA ILE A 312 11.87 -28.72 18.66
C ILE A 312 13.23 -28.35 19.23
N ALA A 313 14.08 -27.64 18.46
CA ALA A 313 15.36 -27.15 18.94
C ALA A 313 15.20 -26.16 20.11
N ARG A 314 14.20 -25.28 20.05
CA ARG A 314 13.89 -24.32 21.13
C ARG A 314 13.39 -25.02 22.39
N ILE A 315 12.50 -26.00 22.24
CA ILE A 315 11.99 -26.81 23.36
C ILE A 315 13.14 -27.57 24.03
N ASN A 316 14.06 -28.15 23.25
CA ASN A 316 15.23 -28.85 23.79
C ASN A 316 16.21 -27.91 24.49
N ALA A 317 16.41 -26.70 23.95
CA ALA A 317 17.24 -25.67 24.59
C ALA A 317 16.64 -25.20 25.92
N ASP A 318 15.32 -24.92 25.96
CA ASP A 318 14.59 -24.54 27.17
C ASP A 318 14.62 -25.66 28.23
N ALA A 319 14.46 -26.92 27.80
CA ALA A 319 14.53 -28.07 28.70
C ALA A 319 15.94 -28.21 29.30
N ALA A 320 16.99 -28.04 28.49
CA ALA A 320 18.38 -28.07 28.96
C ALA A 320 18.70 -26.91 29.91
N GLN A 321 18.15 -25.71 29.66
CA GLN A 321 18.32 -24.58 30.55
C GLN A 321 17.63 -24.83 31.90
N LYS A 322 16.39 -25.33 31.90
CA LYS A 322 15.67 -25.68 33.13
C LYS A 322 16.37 -26.78 33.93
N GLN A 323 16.96 -27.78 33.26
CA GLN A 323 17.78 -28.79 33.93
C GLN A 323 19.01 -28.17 34.60
N ARG A 324 19.74 -27.28 33.91
CA ARG A 324 20.89 -26.58 34.50
C ARG A 324 20.49 -25.70 35.68
N GLU A 325 19.36 -25.00 35.59
CA GLU A 325 18.83 -24.20 36.71
C GLU A 325 18.45 -25.10 37.90
N ALA A 326 17.82 -26.25 37.65
CA ALA A 326 17.53 -27.22 38.70
C ALA A 326 18.81 -27.78 39.34
N ASP A 327 19.84 -28.10 38.55
CA ASP A 327 21.13 -28.59 39.05
C ASP A 327 21.86 -27.53 39.89
N ILE A 328 21.85 -26.26 39.44
CA ILE A 328 22.40 -25.14 40.21
C ILE A 328 21.66 -25.00 41.53
N ARG A 329 20.33 -25.09 41.51
CA ARG A 329 19.50 -24.98 42.72
C ARG A 329 19.73 -26.13 43.68
N ILE A 330 19.90 -27.35 43.19
CA ILE A 330 20.24 -28.51 44.02
C ILE A 330 21.61 -28.29 44.68
N ARG A 331 22.62 -27.87 43.92
CA ARG A 331 23.95 -27.56 44.48
C ARG A 331 23.91 -26.43 45.50
N GLU A 332 23.08 -25.42 45.28
CA GLU A 332 22.89 -24.32 46.22
C GLU A 332 22.24 -24.81 47.53
N ILE A 333 21.23 -25.68 47.44
CA ILE A 333 20.60 -26.30 48.60
C ILE A 333 21.61 -27.17 49.36
N GLU A 334 22.40 -27.99 48.67
CA GLU A 334 23.44 -28.83 49.29
C GLU A 334 24.53 -27.99 49.97
N ALA A 335 24.99 -26.91 49.31
CA ALA A 335 25.97 -25.99 49.88
C ALA A 335 25.43 -25.28 51.13
N ASN A 336 24.16 -24.84 51.10
CA ASN A 336 23.50 -24.21 52.22
C ASN A 336 23.26 -25.20 53.38
N ALA A 337 22.90 -26.45 53.08
CA ALA A 337 22.76 -27.50 54.08
C ALA A 337 24.11 -27.84 54.73
N ALA A 338 25.19 -27.93 53.95
CA ALA A 338 26.55 -28.15 54.46
C ALA A 338 27.02 -26.98 55.35
N ALA A 339 26.77 -25.73 54.93
CA ALA A 339 27.08 -24.56 55.73
C ALA A 339 26.29 -24.52 57.05
N ALA A 340 25.00 -24.90 57.01
CA ALA A 340 24.16 -25.00 58.20
C ALA A 340 24.65 -26.11 59.15
N ALA A 341 25.06 -27.27 58.62
CA ALA A 341 25.63 -28.36 59.41
C ALA A 341 26.95 -27.96 60.08
N GLN A 342 27.85 -27.30 59.34
CA GLN A 342 29.11 -26.77 59.90
C GLN A 342 28.85 -25.73 61.00
N LYS A 343 27.89 -24.83 60.79
CA LYS A 343 27.51 -23.85 61.81
C LYS A 343 26.95 -24.52 63.06
N HIS A 344 26.08 -25.52 62.89
CA HIS A 344 25.55 -26.31 64.00
C HIS A 344 26.66 -27.03 64.78
N GLU A 345 27.64 -27.62 64.08
CA GLU A 345 28.79 -28.27 64.71
C GLU A 345 29.65 -27.27 65.50
N GLN A 346 29.92 -26.09 64.93
CA GLN A 346 30.62 -25.02 65.64
C GLN A 346 29.87 -24.54 66.90
N ASP A 347 28.54 -24.40 66.82
CA ASP A 347 27.72 -23.98 67.95
C ASP A 347 27.70 -25.06 69.05
N MET A 348 27.69 -26.34 68.69
CA MET A 348 27.84 -27.46 69.63
C MET A 348 29.20 -27.45 70.32
N GLN A 349 30.29 -27.22 69.58
CA GLN A 349 31.64 -27.11 70.15
C GLN A 349 31.76 -25.91 71.10
N LYS A 350 31.18 -24.75 70.74
CA LYS A 350 31.11 -23.58 71.62
C LYS A 350 30.34 -23.89 72.91
N GLY A 351 29.19 -24.55 72.80
CA GLY A 351 28.40 -24.97 73.96
C GLY A 351 29.18 -25.91 74.89
N GLN A 352 29.94 -26.86 74.33
CA GLN A 352 30.81 -27.74 75.13
C GLN A 352 31.91 -26.96 75.86
N LEU A 353 32.58 -26.04 75.18
CA LEU A 353 33.61 -25.18 75.77
C LEU A 353 33.03 -24.25 76.87
N GLU A 354 31.80 -23.76 76.68
CA GLU A 354 31.11 -22.98 77.71
C GLU A 354 30.77 -23.82 78.94
N ILE A 355 30.27 -25.04 78.76
CA ILE A 355 30.04 -25.98 79.87
C ILE A 355 31.35 -26.26 80.63
N GLU A 356 32.44 -26.49 79.90
CA GLU A 356 33.76 -26.73 80.48
C GLU A 356 34.28 -25.50 81.24
N LYS A 357 34.14 -24.30 80.66
CA LYS A 357 34.46 -23.03 81.31
C LYS A 357 33.64 -22.84 82.60
N LEU A 358 32.34 -23.12 82.57
CA LEU A 358 31.47 -23.02 83.75
C LEU A 358 31.91 -24.01 84.84
N ARG A 359 32.25 -25.24 84.45
CA ARG A 359 32.77 -26.28 85.36
C ARG A 359 34.07 -25.84 86.02
N LEU A 360 35.01 -25.28 85.25
CA LEU A 360 36.27 -24.74 85.77
C LEU A 360 36.05 -23.53 86.70
N GLN A 361 35.09 -22.66 86.40
CA GLN A 361 34.73 -21.54 87.28
C GLN A 361 34.12 -22.01 88.60
N VAL A 362 33.23 -23.00 88.58
CA VAL A 362 32.65 -23.60 89.79
C VAL A 362 33.76 -24.24 90.65
N LEU A 363 34.70 -24.97 90.03
CA LEU A 363 35.86 -25.52 90.72
C LEU A 363 36.76 -24.44 91.32
N GLY A 364 37.02 -23.35 90.58
CA GLY A 364 37.82 -22.22 91.06
C GLY A 364 37.14 -21.45 92.21
N GLN A 365 35.81 -21.32 92.19
CA GLN A 365 35.05 -20.75 93.30
C GLN A 365 35.04 -21.67 94.53
N ALA A 366 34.93 -22.99 94.33
CA ALA A 366 35.06 -23.96 95.41
C ALA A 366 36.44 -23.91 96.08
N GLN A 367 37.51 -23.71 95.31
CA GLN A 367 38.87 -23.51 95.85
C GLN A 367 39.02 -22.17 96.57
N LYS A 368 38.41 -21.07 96.08
CA LYS A 368 38.42 -19.77 96.77
C LYS A 368 37.64 -19.80 98.10
N ASN A 369 36.52 -20.53 98.15
CA ASN A 369 35.74 -20.71 99.38
C ASN A 369 36.42 -21.64 100.40
N ALA A 370 37.43 -22.42 99.98
CA ALA A 370 38.23 -23.27 100.86
C ALA A 370 39.51 -22.59 101.39
N ALA A 371 39.78 -21.32 101.03
CA ALA A 371 40.92 -20.58 101.54
C ALA A 371 40.62 -19.97 102.92
N PRO A 372 41.48 -20.15 103.95
CA PRO A 372 41.23 -19.65 105.30
C PRO A 372 41.37 -18.11 105.36
N GLN A 373 40.48 -17.46 106.12
CA GLN A 373 40.48 -16.01 106.33
C GLN A 373 41.77 -15.54 107.05
N PRO A 374 42.31 -14.34 106.71
CA PRO A 374 43.45 -13.80 107.44
C PRO A 374 43.00 -13.29 108.82
N SER A 375 43.62 -13.84 109.87
CA SER A 375 43.43 -13.42 111.26
C SER A 375 43.96 -12.00 111.49
N ALA A 376 43.11 -11.14 112.03
CA ALA A 376 43.46 -9.81 112.47
C ALA A 376 44.17 -9.81 113.85
N ALA A 377 45.30 -9.09 113.88
CA ALA A 377 45.77 -8.21 114.96
C ALA A 377 46.68 -8.75 116.10
N GLN A 378 47.66 -7.88 116.41
CA GLN A 378 48.40 -7.63 117.67
C GLN A 378 49.70 -8.41 117.93
N LEU A 379 50.85 -7.87 117.47
CA LEU A 379 51.75 -6.97 118.22
C LEU A 379 52.89 -6.46 117.31
#